data_AF-A0A6H2NRU9-F1
#
_entry.id   AF-A0A6H2NRU9-F1
#
_cell.length_a   1.000
_cell.length_b   1.000
_cell.length_c   1.000
_cell.angle_alpha   90.00
_cell.angle_beta   90.00
_cell.angle_gamma   90.00
#
_symmetry.space_group_name_H-M   'P 1'
#
loop_
_entity.id
_entity.type
_entity.pdbx_description
1 polymer ?
#
loop_
_entity_poly.entity_id
_entity_poly.type
_entity_poly.pdbx_seq_one_letter_code
_entity_poly.pdbx_strand_id
1 'polypeptide(L)'
;MSLFFNVLSSINNPNQQGSIDQLSSVMNSVQQLTASQGLKQDQMASVLNSLGGALQPALKQQSATMGGGQMDGLIGQLANAGGSLTGLQSAIPPQMQQQLIQSVAQKSGLNAGMVQAMLPKLLPMVMGLLGMGAAKPGATQGGNALLDAFLNSGSGNSTDLGTVMKFAGRFLNPPT
;
A
#
# COMPACT_ATOMS: atom_id res chain seq x y z
N MET A 1 -14.99 -2.56 -7.23
CA MET A 1 -14.72 -3.71 -6.34
C MET A 1 -13.66 -3.27 -5.33
N SER A 2 -13.84 -3.54 -4.04
CA SER A 2 -12.92 -3.05 -3.00
C SER A 2 -11.53 -3.69 -3.13
N LEU A 3 -10.47 -2.91 -2.88
CA LEU A 3 -9.08 -3.40 -2.85
C LEU A 3 -8.92 -4.64 -1.96
N PHE A 4 -9.69 -4.73 -0.87
CA PHE A 4 -9.63 -5.88 0.05
C PHE A 4 -10.06 -7.19 -0.63
N PHE A 5 -11.09 -7.17 -1.48
CA PHE A 5 -11.49 -8.37 -2.22
C PHE A 5 -10.40 -8.79 -3.22
N ASN A 6 -9.71 -7.83 -3.83
CA ASN A 6 -8.56 -8.15 -4.66
C ASN A 6 -7.43 -8.76 -3.82
N VAL A 7 -7.20 -8.30 -2.59
CA VAL A 7 -6.19 -8.91 -1.69
C VAL A 7 -6.56 -10.36 -1.39
N LEU A 8 -7.83 -10.64 -1.06
CA LEU A 8 -8.30 -12.01 -0.85
C LEU A 8 -8.17 -12.87 -2.10
N SER A 9 -8.50 -12.31 -3.27
CA SER A 9 -8.31 -12.97 -4.56
C SER A 9 -6.84 -13.28 -4.82
N SER A 10 -5.93 -12.35 -4.50
CA SER A 10 -4.48 -12.52 -4.62
C SER A 10 -3.94 -13.62 -3.72
N ILE A 11 -4.42 -13.68 -2.48
CA ILE A 11 -4.05 -14.72 -1.52
C ILE A 11 -4.54 -16.09 -1.99
N ASN A 12 -5.74 -16.16 -2.59
CA ASN A 12 -6.31 -17.40 -3.11
C ASN A 12 -5.78 -17.77 -4.51
N ASN A 13 -5.01 -16.89 -5.16
CA ASN A 13 -4.49 -17.13 -6.51
C ASN A 13 -3.08 -17.74 -6.45
N PRO A 14 -2.88 -19.00 -6.87
CA PRO A 14 -1.56 -19.63 -6.83
C PRO A 14 -0.53 -18.92 -7.71
N ASN A 15 -0.96 -18.15 -8.72
CA ASN A 15 -0.08 -17.41 -9.62
C ASN A 15 0.34 -16.04 -9.06
N GLN A 16 -0.20 -15.59 -7.92
CA GLN A 16 0.15 -14.31 -7.29
C GLN A 16 0.99 -14.52 -6.03
N GLN A 17 1.73 -13.48 -5.63
CA GLN A 17 2.66 -13.55 -4.50
C GLN A 17 1.97 -13.44 -3.13
N GLY A 18 0.70 -13.04 -3.09
CA GLY A 18 -0.06 -12.80 -1.88
C GLY A 18 -0.19 -14.02 -0.98
N SER A 19 -0.03 -13.80 0.32
CA SER A 19 -0.19 -14.82 1.35
C SER A 19 -0.81 -14.25 2.63
N ILE A 20 -1.46 -15.11 3.41
CA ILE A 20 -2.03 -14.73 4.71
C ILE A 20 -0.91 -14.26 5.66
N ASP A 21 0.28 -14.88 5.61
CA ASP A 21 1.43 -14.50 6.42
C ASP A 21 1.93 -13.08 6.11
N GLN A 22 2.03 -12.72 4.82
CA GLN A 22 2.37 -11.35 4.43
C GLN A 22 1.33 -10.35 4.89
N LEU A 23 0.04 -10.66 4.72
CA LEU A 23 -1.04 -9.81 5.21
C LEU A 23 -0.95 -9.62 6.73
N SER A 24 -0.69 -10.69 7.47
CA SER A 24 -0.49 -10.67 8.93
C SER A 24 0.71 -9.81 9.34
N SER A 25 1.85 -9.97 8.67
CA SER A 25 3.05 -9.16 8.89
C SER A 25 2.82 -7.66 8.66
N VAL A 26 2.15 -7.31 7.57
CA VAL A 26 1.77 -5.92 7.26
C VAL A 26 0.83 -5.38 8.34
N MET A 27 -0.18 -6.16 8.73
CA MET A 27 -1.14 -5.74 9.76
C MET A 27 -0.48 -5.54 11.13
N ASN A 28 0.43 -6.43 11.53
CA ASN A 28 1.20 -6.30 12.76
C ASN A 28 2.09 -5.05 12.73
N SER A 29 2.74 -4.78 11.59
CA SER A 29 3.57 -3.58 11.41
C SER A 29 2.76 -2.29 11.50
N VAL A 30 1.56 -2.27 10.92
CA VAL A 30 0.64 -1.13 11.02
C VAL A 30 0.16 -0.95 12.46
N GLN A 31 -0.19 -2.02 13.17
CA GLN A 31 -0.61 -1.95 14.57
C GLN A 31 0.52 -1.44 15.47
N GLN A 32 1.74 -1.94 15.30
CA GLN A 32 2.92 -1.45 16.02
C GLN A 32 3.19 0.03 15.72
N LEU A 33 3.08 0.45 14.46
CA LEU A 33 3.23 1.85 14.10
C LEU A 33 2.14 2.72 14.75
N THR A 34 0.89 2.27 14.70
CA THR A 34 -0.26 2.94 15.33
C THR A 34 -0.03 3.11 16.83
N ALA A 35 0.38 2.05 17.52
CA ALA A 35 0.69 2.08 18.95
C ALA A 35 1.89 2.98 19.28
N SER A 36 2.98 2.89 18.50
CA SER A 36 4.19 3.70 18.73
C SER A 36 3.98 5.20 18.52
N GLN A 37 3.03 5.58 17.66
CA GLN A 37 2.68 6.97 17.40
C GLN A 37 1.53 7.49 18.27
N GLY A 38 0.97 6.64 19.16
CA GLY A 38 -0.18 6.99 20.00
C GLY A 38 -1.45 7.30 19.20
N LEU A 39 -1.58 6.76 17.98
CA LEU A 39 -2.71 7.01 17.10
C LEU A 39 -3.85 6.04 17.38
N LYS A 40 -5.08 6.48 17.12
CA LYS A 40 -6.24 5.58 17.08
C LYS A 40 -6.31 4.84 15.75
N GLN A 41 -6.91 3.65 15.72
CA GLN A 41 -7.08 2.86 14.48
C GLN A 41 -7.84 3.64 13.39
N ASP A 42 -8.82 4.47 13.78
CA ASP A 42 -9.53 5.34 12.83
C ASP A 42 -8.64 6.45 12.26
N GLN A 43 -7.73 7.02 13.07
CA GLN A 43 -6.76 8.01 12.59
C GLN A 43 -5.76 7.36 11.63
N MET A 44 -5.24 6.17 11.95
CA MET A 44 -4.35 5.42 11.06
C MET A 44 -5.06 5.05 9.75
N ALA A 45 -6.33 4.64 9.80
CA ALA A 45 -7.12 4.39 8.60
C ALA A 45 -7.25 5.66 7.73
N SER A 46 -7.51 6.83 8.34
CA SER A 46 -7.54 8.12 7.63
C SER A 46 -6.19 8.50 7.03
N VAL A 47 -5.08 8.25 7.74
CA VAL A 47 -3.72 8.46 7.22
C VAL A 47 -3.47 7.58 6.01
N LEU A 48 -3.79 6.29 6.10
CA LEU A 48 -3.60 5.33 5.01
C LEU A 48 -4.47 5.67 3.80
N ASN A 49 -5.73 6.05 4.00
CA ASN A 49 -6.62 6.52 2.93
C ASN A 49 -6.05 7.78 2.25
N SER A 50 -5.62 8.75 3.05
CA SER A 50 -5.02 9.98 2.55
C SER A 50 -3.74 9.71 1.78
N LEU A 51 -2.90 8.80 2.30
CA LEU A 51 -1.64 8.39 1.70
C LEU A 51 -1.91 7.67 0.38
N GLY A 52 -2.83 6.70 0.35
CA GLY A 52 -3.23 6.00 -0.87
C GLY A 52 -3.76 6.95 -1.94
N GLY A 53 -4.63 7.89 -1.56
CA GLY A 53 -5.17 8.89 -2.47
C GLY A 53 -4.11 9.87 -3.01
N ALA A 54 -3.06 10.16 -2.24
CA ALA A 54 -1.95 11.00 -2.68
C ALA A 54 -0.90 10.21 -3.48
N LEU A 55 -0.68 8.92 -3.14
CA LEU A 55 0.24 8.03 -3.85
C LEU A 55 -0.30 7.60 -5.21
N GLN A 56 -1.61 7.38 -5.33
CA GLN A 56 -2.23 6.91 -6.56
C GLN A 56 -1.85 7.73 -7.81
N PRO A 57 -2.06 9.06 -7.87
CA PRO A 57 -1.72 9.83 -9.06
C PRO A 57 -0.23 9.77 -9.36
N ALA A 58 0.61 9.76 -8.32
CA ALA A 58 2.04 9.62 -8.47
C ALA A 58 2.46 8.26 -9.05
N LEU A 59 1.95 7.16 -8.51
CA LEU A 59 2.22 5.82 -9.02
C LEU A 59 1.65 5.64 -10.43
N LYS A 60 0.51 6.28 -10.75
CA LYS A 60 -0.06 6.26 -12.09
C LYS A 60 0.82 6.98 -13.10
N GLN A 61 1.35 8.15 -12.74
CA GLN A 61 2.30 8.89 -13.57
C GLN A 61 3.62 8.13 -13.71
N GLN A 62 4.10 7.51 -12.64
CA GLN A 62 5.30 6.69 -12.65
C GLN A 62 5.13 5.43 -13.51
N SER A 63 3.99 4.74 -13.40
CA SER A 63 3.64 3.60 -14.24
C SER A 63 3.52 3.98 -15.71
N ALA A 64 3.05 5.19 -16.02
CA ALA A 64 3.03 5.71 -17.39
C ALA A 64 4.45 6.03 -17.90
N THR A 65 5.38 6.38 -17.01
CA THR A 65 6.76 6.77 -17.35
C THR A 65 7.70 5.57 -17.45
N MET A 66 7.62 4.62 -16.52
CA MET A 66 8.45 3.39 -16.47
C MET A 66 7.85 2.23 -17.30
N GLY A 67 6.56 2.29 -17.62
CA GLY A 67 5.81 1.18 -18.20
C GLY A 67 5.31 0.20 -17.13
N GLY A 68 4.06 -0.25 -17.26
CA GLY A 68 3.37 -1.06 -16.23
C GLY A 68 4.14 -2.32 -15.81
N GLY A 69 4.77 -3.02 -16.76
CA GLY A 69 5.55 -4.23 -16.45
C GLY A 69 6.80 -4.00 -15.58
N GLN A 70 7.47 -2.84 -15.70
CA GLN A 70 8.59 -2.50 -14.83
C GLN A 70 8.12 -2.11 -13.43
N MET A 71 6.99 -1.40 -13.34
CA MET A 71 6.37 -1.04 -12.07
C MET A 71 5.92 -2.29 -11.31
N ASP A 72 5.30 -3.24 -12.00
CA ASP A 72 4.89 -4.53 -11.44
C ASP A 72 6.07 -5.31 -10.87
N GLY A 73 7.18 -5.39 -11.62
CA GLY A 73 8.40 -6.03 -11.17
C GLY A 73 9.00 -5.36 -9.94
N LEU A 74 9.00 -4.02 -9.90
CA LEU A 74 9.52 -3.25 -8.76
C LEU A 74 8.68 -3.45 -7.51
N ILE A 75 7.34 -3.39 -7.62
CA ILE A 75 6.45 -3.61 -6.49
C ILE A 75 6.52 -5.07 -6.01
N GLY A 76 6.62 -6.05 -6.93
CA GLY A 76 6.79 -7.45 -6.58
C GLY A 76 8.10 -7.72 -5.81
N GLN A 77 9.20 -7.07 -6.21
CA GLN A 77 10.47 -7.14 -5.46
C GLN A 77 10.35 -6.51 -4.07
N LEU A 78 9.59 -5.42 -3.94
CA LEU A 78 9.35 -4.73 -2.68
C LEU A 78 8.46 -5.51 -1.69
N ALA A 79 7.61 -6.42 -2.20
CA ALA A 79 6.77 -7.27 -1.36
C ALA A 79 7.46 -8.55 -0.89
N ASN A 80 8.40 -9.09 -1.66
CA ASN A 80 9.08 -10.35 -1.34
C ASN A 80 10.40 -10.19 -0.57
N ALA A 81 11.13 -9.10 -0.79
CA ALA A 81 12.23 -8.69 0.06
C ALA A 81 11.77 -7.44 0.79
N GLY A 82 12.07 -7.27 2.08
CA GLY A 82 11.82 -6.01 2.80
C GLY A 82 12.54 -4.85 2.11
N GLY A 83 11.91 -4.33 1.05
CA GLY A 83 12.65 -4.00 -0.17
C GLY A 83 13.64 -2.89 0.03
N SER A 84 14.75 -2.96 -0.71
CA SER A 84 15.75 -1.91 -0.76
C SER A 84 15.05 -0.58 -1.09
N LEU A 85 14.97 0.30 -0.09
CA LEU A 85 14.40 1.66 -0.17
C LEU A 85 14.91 2.45 -1.40
N THR A 86 16.03 2.04 -1.97
CA THR A 86 16.64 2.56 -3.19
C THR A 86 15.69 2.58 -4.39
N GLY A 87 14.97 1.50 -4.67
CA GLY A 87 14.02 1.47 -5.81
C GLY A 87 12.81 2.38 -5.59
N LEU A 88 12.40 2.51 -4.33
CA LEU A 88 11.30 3.37 -3.92
C LEU A 88 11.70 4.85 -3.93
N GLN A 89 12.93 5.18 -3.54
CA GLN A 89 13.48 6.54 -3.63
C GLN A 89 13.59 7.02 -5.07
N SER A 90 13.92 6.13 -6.01
CA SER A 90 13.89 6.43 -7.44
C SER A 90 12.46 6.62 -7.97
N ALA A 91 11.49 5.87 -7.44
CA ALA A 91 10.08 6.01 -7.83
C ALA A 91 9.37 7.21 -7.20
N ILE A 92 9.83 7.66 -6.02
CA ILE A 92 9.16 8.69 -5.21
C ILE A 92 10.22 9.72 -4.77
N PRO A 93 10.48 10.74 -5.60
CA PRO A 93 11.52 11.73 -5.33
C PRO A 93 11.19 12.58 -4.09
N PRO A 94 12.20 13.21 -3.47
CA PRO A 94 12.04 13.96 -2.21
C PRO A 94 10.99 15.08 -2.28
N GLN A 95 10.89 15.76 -3.42
CA GLN A 95 9.89 16.81 -3.66
C GLN A 95 8.47 16.24 -3.61
N MET A 96 8.28 15.04 -4.16
CA MET A 96 7.00 14.35 -4.15
C MET A 96 6.67 13.83 -2.74
N GLN A 97 7.67 13.39 -1.97
CA GLN A 97 7.48 13.04 -0.56
C GLN A 97 6.97 14.23 0.26
N GLN A 98 7.48 15.44 0.03
CA GLN A 98 6.96 16.64 0.70
C GLN A 98 5.51 16.92 0.32
N GLN A 99 5.13 16.77 -0.95
CA GLN A 99 3.74 16.93 -1.40
C GLN A 99 2.83 15.87 -0.76
N LEU A 100 3.28 14.61 -0.68
CA LEU A 100 2.57 13.54 0.02
C LEU A 100 2.38 13.88 1.49
N ILE A 101 3.42 14.34 2.18
CA ILE A 101 3.35 14.73 3.60
C ILE A 101 2.30 15.82 3.80
N GLN A 102 2.31 16.87 2.98
CA GLN A 102 1.36 17.96 3.09
C GLN A 102 -0.08 17.49 2.80
N SER A 103 -0.28 16.71 1.75
CA SER A 103 -1.61 16.20 1.37
C SER A 103 -2.17 15.26 2.44
N VAL A 104 -1.33 14.36 2.97
CA VAL A 104 -1.71 13.44 4.04
C VAL A 104 -1.97 14.18 5.33
N ALA A 105 -1.13 15.15 5.72
CA ALA A 105 -1.34 15.97 6.91
C ALA A 105 -2.70 16.71 6.84
N GLN A 106 -3.00 17.34 5.70
CA GLN A 106 -4.26 18.05 5.48
C GLN A 106 -5.48 17.12 5.54
N LYS A 107 -5.42 15.95 4.89
CA LYS A 107 -6.57 15.03 4.82
C LYS A 107 -6.74 14.15 6.06
N SER A 108 -5.66 13.80 6.75
CA SER A 108 -5.70 12.98 7.97
C SER A 108 -5.91 13.81 9.24
N GLY A 109 -5.72 15.13 9.18
CA GLY A 109 -5.75 16.02 10.34
C GLY A 109 -4.54 15.86 11.27
N LEU A 110 -3.49 15.16 10.84
CA LEU A 110 -2.24 15.02 11.59
C LEU A 110 -1.24 16.12 11.24
N ASN A 111 -0.32 16.38 12.16
CA ASN A 111 0.79 17.29 11.91
C ASN A 111 1.75 16.72 10.86
N ALA A 112 2.24 17.57 9.96
CA ALA A 112 3.21 17.19 8.92
C ALA A 112 4.46 16.51 9.49
N GLY A 113 4.93 16.90 10.67
CA GLY A 113 6.06 16.25 11.36
C GLY A 113 5.76 14.80 11.77
N MET A 114 4.53 14.50 12.21
CA MET A 114 4.12 13.12 12.50
C MET A 114 4.03 12.30 11.21
N VAL A 115 3.42 12.86 10.17
CA VAL A 115 3.33 12.21 8.86
C VAL A 115 4.73 11.93 8.30
N GLN A 116 5.66 12.89 8.40
CA GLN A 116 7.05 12.74 7.98
C GLN A 116 7.78 11.63 8.73
N ALA A 117 7.51 11.44 10.03
CA ALA A 117 8.10 10.36 10.82
C ALA A 117 7.51 8.98 10.46
N MET A 118 6.24 8.93 10.04
CA MET A 118 5.55 7.69 9.67
C MET A 118 5.76 7.29 8.21
N LEU A 119 5.91 8.26 7.31
CA LEU A 119 5.97 8.06 5.85
C LEU A 119 6.99 6.97 5.45
N PRO A 120 8.23 6.93 5.97
CA PRO A 120 9.23 5.93 5.59
C PRO A 120 8.84 4.51 6.00
N LYS A 121 7.99 4.36 7.02
CA LYS A 121 7.45 3.07 7.48
C LYS A 121 6.16 2.70 6.75
N LEU A 122 5.30 3.69 6.49
CA LEU A 122 4.03 3.48 5.80
C LEU A 122 4.20 3.09 4.34
N LEU A 123 5.13 3.74 3.63
CA LEU A 123 5.38 3.46 2.22
C LEU A 123 5.70 1.98 1.94
N PRO A 124 6.70 1.34 2.58
CA PRO A 124 6.99 -0.06 2.33
C PRO A 124 5.84 -0.99 2.73
N MET A 125 5.03 -0.63 3.73
CA MET A 125 3.83 -1.41 4.10
C MET A 125 2.76 -1.35 3.00
N VAL A 126 2.50 -0.16 2.44
CA VAL A 126 1.56 0.00 1.32
C VAL A 126 2.07 -0.71 0.07
N MET A 127 3.37 -0.61 -0.22
CA MET A 127 3.97 -1.30 -1.36
C MET A 127 3.97 -2.82 -1.20
N GLY A 128 4.26 -3.32 0.01
CA GLY A 128 4.16 -4.74 0.33
C GLY A 128 2.74 -5.25 0.16
N LEU A 129 1.75 -4.45 0.59
CA LEU A 129 0.34 -4.74 0.35
C LEU A 129 0.01 -4.84 -1.14
N LEU A 130 0.43 -3.85 -1.94
CA LEU A 130 0.21 -3.84 -3.38
C LEU A 130 0.98 -4.95 -4.11
N GLY A 131 2.15 -5.36 -3.62
CA GLY A 131 2.94 -6.42 -4.25
C GLY A 131 2.45 -7.82 -3.99
N MET A 132 1.51 -8.02 -3.05
CA MET A 132 0.78 -9.29 -2.94
C MET A 132 0.01 -9.63 -4.22
N GLY A 133 -0.38 -8.63 -5.01
CA GLY A 133 -1.05 -8.83 -6.29
C GLY A 133 -0.09 -9.14 -7.43
N ALA A 134 1.22 -8.95 -7.23
CA ALA A 134 2.22 -9.21 -8.25
C ALA A 134 2.28 -10.70 -8.58
N ALA A 135 2.57 -11.02 -9.83
CA ALA A 135 2.70 -12.39 -10.28
C ALA A 135 3.94 -13.06 -9.69
N LYS A 136 3.85 -14.35 -9.36
CA LYS A 136 5.02 -15.12 -8.92
C LYS A 136 6.05 -15.21 -10.06
N PRO A 137 7.36 -15.19 -9.75
CA PRO A 137 8.39 -15.46 -10.74
C PRO A 137 8.12 -16.80 -11.44
N GLY A 138 8.01 -16.79 -12.77
CA GLY A 138 7.70 -17.98 -13.58
C GLY A 138 6.21 -18.18 -13.93
N ALA A 139 5.30 -17.31 -13.49
CA ALA A 139 3.92 -17.30 -13.97
C ALA A 139 3.86 -16.81 -15.44
N THR A 140 3.18 -17.55 -16.31
CA THR A 140 3.08 -17.30 -17.77
C THR A 140 2.17 -16.13 -18.14
N GLN A 141 1.25 -15.75 -17.25
CA GLN A 141 0.45 -14.53 -17.33
C GLN A 141 0.23 -14.02 -15.91
N GLY A 142 0.63 -12.77 -15.67
CA GLY A 142 0.26 -12.12 -14.42
C GLY A 142 0.78 -10.70 -14.37
N GLY A 143 -0.13 -9.74 -14.49
CA GLY A 143 0.08 -8.37 -14.04
C GLY A 143 -0.24 -8.26 -12.55
N ASN A 144 0.05 -7.10 -11.96
CA ASN A 144 -0.29 -6.86 -10.57
C ASN A 144 -1.76 -6.42 -10.42
N ALA A 145 -2.65 -7.36 -10.11
CA ALA A 145 -4.07 -7.08 -9.95
C ALA A 145 -4.39 -6.06 -8.84
N LEU A 146 -3.56 -5.98 -7.80
CA LEU A 146 -3.71 -5.00 -6.73
C LEU A 146 -3.26 -3.61 -7.16
N LEU A 147 -2.12 -3.52 -7.85
CA LEU A 147 -1.66 -2.27 -8.42
C LEU A 147 -2.67 -1.76 -9.44
N ASP A 148 -3.13 -2.60 -10.35
CA ASP A 148 -4.13 -2.23 -11.35
C ASP A 148 -5.43 -1.75 -10.70
N ALA A 149 -5.91 -2.45 -9.67
CA ALA A 149 -7.08 -2.01 -8.91
C ALA A 149 -6.85 -0.68 -8.19
N PHE A 150 -5.63 -0.45 -7.70
CA PHE A 150 -5.21 0.78 -7.01
C PHE A 150 -4.98 1.95 -7.98
N LEU A 151 -4.57 1.71 -9.22
CA LEU A 151 -4.39 2.76 -10.23
C LEU A 151 -5.71 3.12 -10.92
N ASN A 152 -6.58 2.12 -11.12
CA ASN A 152 -7.91 2.28 -11.74
C ASN A 152 -9.03 2.65 -10.75
N SER A 153 -8.76 2.66 -9.44
CA SER A 153 -9.69 3.21 -8.46
C SER A 153 -9.93 4.70 -8.77
N GLY A 154 -11.12 5.10 -9.21
CA GLY A 154 -11.41 6.51 -9.50
C GLY A 154 -11.09 7.46 -8.34
N SER A 155 -10.91 8.75 -8.65
CA SER A 155 -10.43 9.85 -7.78
C SER A 155 -11.24 10.14 -6.51
N GLY A 156 -12.34 9.43 -6.26
CA GLY A 156 -13.29 9.73 -5.21
C GLY A 156 -13.08 8.95 -3.91
N ASN A 157 -13.16 7.61 -3.96
CA ASN A 157 -13.34 6.77 -2.77
C ASN A 157 -12.87 5.32 -2.95
N SER A 158 -12.18 4.98 -4.05
CA SER A 158 -11.89 3.56 -4.36
C SER A 158 -10.51 3.10 -3.88
N THR A 159 -9.70 4.02 -3.34
CA THR A 159 -8.34 3.76 -2.80
C THR A 159 -8.37 3.68 -1.27
N ASP A 160 -9.35 2.95 -0.74
CA ASP A 160 -9.60 2.88 0.70
C ASP A 160 -8.64 1.91 1.42
N LEU A 161 -7.35 2.24 1.45
CA LEU A 161 -6.35 1.46 2.19
C LEU A 161 -6.71 1.29 3.67
N GLY A 162 -7.30 2.32 4.29
CA GLY A 162 -7.83 2.25 5.65
C GLY A 162 -8.95 1.23 5.81
N THR A 163 -9.84 1.12 4.82
CA THR A 163 -10.90 0.09 4.80
C THR A 163 -10.31 -1.30 4.60
N VAL A 164 -9.31 -1.44 3.72
CA VAL A 164 -8.56 -2.70 3.57
C VAL A 164 -7.96 -3.14 4.90
N MET A 165 -7.31 -2.23 5.64
CA MET A 165 -6.75 -2.56 6.95
C MET A 165 -7.82 -2.93 7.98
N LYS A 166 -8.97 -2.24 7.98
CA LYS A 166 -10.10 -2.59 8.87
C LYS A 166 -10.60 -4.00 8.59
N PHE A 167 -10.82 -4.36 7.33
CA PHE A 167 -11.27 -5.69 6.94
C PHE A 167 -10.20 -6.76 7.15
N ALA A 168 -8.94 -6.48 6.81
CA ALA A 168 -7.81 -7.39 7.04
C ALA A 168 -7.63 -7.67 8.53
N GLY A 169 -7.74 -6.65 9.39
CA GLY A 169 -7.72 -6.81 10.85
C GLY A 169 -8.86 -7.71 11.34
N ARG A 170 -10.08 -7.51 10.83
CA ARG A 170 -11.24 -8.35 11.17
C ARG A 170 -11.14 -9.78 10.62
N PHE A 171 -10.47 -9.95 9.48
CA PHE A 171 -10.24 -11.26 8.87
C PHE A 171 -9.21 -12.08 9.65
N LEU A 172 -8.12 -11.45 10.08
CA LEU A 172 -7.06 -12.10 10.86
C LEU A 172 -7.45 -12.29 12.33
N ASN A 173 -8.22 -11.36 12.89
CA ASN A 173 -8.73 -11.43 14.25
C ASN A 173 -10.26 -11.25 14.23
N PRO A 174 -11.01 -12.30 13.88
CA PRO A 174 -12.46 -12.24 13.88
C PRO A 174 -12.97 -11.96 15.29
N PRO A 175 -13.90 -10.99 15.48
CA PRO A 175 -14.53 -10.79 16.77
C PRO A 175 -15.22 -12.10 17.17
N THR A 176 -14.84 -12.61 18.34
CA THR A 176 -15.45 -13.80 18.97
C THR A 176 -16.80 -13.46 19.57
#